data_AF-A0AAV9ZBT5-F1
#
_entry.id   AF-A0AAV9ZBT5-F1
#
_cell.length_a   1.000
_cell.length_b   1.000
_cell.length_c   1.000
_cell.angle_alpha   90.00
_cell.angle_beta   90.00
_cell.angle_gamma   90.00
#
_symmetry.space_group_name_H-M   'P 1'
#
loop_
_entity.id
_entity.type
_entity.pdbx_description
1 polymer ?
#
loop_
_entity_poly.entity_id
_entity_poly.type
_entity_poly.pdbx_seq_one_letter_code
_entity_poly.pdbx_strand_id
1 'polypeptide(L)'
;MRILFPLPQDALNDPVKWNADWELFINREFAQPNGPAFCFNIALEALRDSQNGLRDKLEDCQTLFRSTCAIQCSLTREALDHFADDNFEKKWMLAGPDERDRHILGAMTAVCSKARNLHDARSYCPEIRLMSLSRDGKVFLALLKCVMLEDASFIPTEPNSIPNAAWDAFAGIQKLSSEGDEERIVLATTLLLRTKLISLIVHFTMRSFFGEEAPSINVQKLDHKPQRASPRPELIEVVGAKAAKARMKEEKAGAMDMYREQLDICSYAGCAKTASKPSVRFSRCTRCAKIERECQRADWKGPHKAICGRALDFDSVSEVAEHPTHGPSSRPHIGLPVNGFKRSILLVHQVTQLNLNPTVDYYLWNVDNELKTLDFGPDSYPHFKFREIREGAMTTGDPLQVAVIAHSLCIFFSSDRMQDKMGVTPETIVAQMVREYGIETDDMKKQVLEMQMAQDYDPLHRPPLFWGAPLPVWENDNGVWKWSETRVTFNSP
;
A
#
# COMPACT_ATOMS: atom_id res chain seq x y z
N MET A 1 1.01 -14.89 -37.16
CA MET A 1 1.60 -13.52 -37.11
C MET A 1 2.10 -13.30 -35.68
N ARG A 2 3.40 -13.20 -35.39
CA ARG A 2 3.89 -12.88 -34.04
C ARG A 2 3.61 -11.39 -33.74
N ILE A 3 3.08 -11.09 -32.55
CA ILE A 3 2.77 -9.72 -32.13
C ILE A 3 4.07 -9.08 -31.66
N LEU A 4 4.31 -7.83 -32.06
CA LEU A 4 5.47 -7.07 -31.61
C LEU A 4 5.14 -6.37 -30.29
N PHE A 5 6.01 -6.50 -29.29
CA PHE A 5 5.89 -5.76 -28.04
C PHE A 5 5.96 -4.25 -28.30
N PRO A 6 4.91 -3.46 -28.04
CA PRO A 6 4.95 -2.02 -28.29
C PRO A 6 6.08 -1.36 -27.47
N LEU A 7 6.60 -0.22 -27.92
CA LEU A 7 7.76 0.40 -27.27
C LEU A 7 7.30 1.32 -26.12
N PRO A 8 8.15 1.53 -25.08
CA PRO A 8 7.77 2.39 -23.95
C PRO A 8 7.37 3.81 -24.34
N GLN A 9 8.04 4.40 -25.35
CA GLN A 9 7.72 5.75 -25.83
C GLN A 9 6.39 5.83 -26.57
N ASP A 10 5.87 4.72 -27.10
CA ASP A 10 4.58 4.70 -27.79
C ASP A 10 3.44 5.01 -26.82
N ALA A 11 3.63 4.71 -25.53
CA ALA A 11 2.68 5.05 -24.47
C ALA A 11 2.41 6.56 -24.40
N LEU A 12 3.43 7.39 -24.65
CA LEU A 12 3.29 8.85 -24.61
C LEU A 12 2.67 9.42 -25.89
N ASN A 13 2.89 8.75 -27.02
CA ASN A 13 2.46 9.24 -28.34
C ASN A 13 0.99 8.86 -28.64
N ASP A 14 0.61 7.62 -28.34
CA ASP A 14 -0.73 7.09 -28.57
C ASP A 14 -1.06 6.03 -27.49
N PRO A 15 -1.43 6.48 -26.27
CA PRO A 15 -1.64 5.59 -25.13
C PRO A 15 -2.75 4.57 -25.37
N VAL A 16 -3.80 4.94 -26.12
CA VAL A 16 -4.94 4.07 -26.40
C VAL A 16 -4.51 2.91 -27.27
N LYS A 17 -3.84 3.19 -28.39
CA LYS A 17 -3.32 2.14 -29.28
C LYS A 17 -2.24 1.31 -28.58
N TRP A 18 -1.31 1.95 -27.88
CA TRP A 18 -0.27 1.27 -27.12
C TRP A 18 -0.85 0.27 -26.12
N ASN A 19 -1.89 0.65 -25.37
CA ASN A 19 -2.56 -0.27 -24.45
C ASN A 19 -3.31 -1.38 -25.17
N ALA A 20 -4.00 -1.08 -26.27
CA ALA A 20 -4.72 -2.07 -27.06
C ALA A 20 -3.78 -3.15 -27.63
N ASP A 21 -2.62 -2.75 -28.16
CA ASP A 21 -1.58 -3.65 -28.66
C ASP A 21 -1.03 -4.55 -27.53
N TRP A 22 -0.86 -3.99 -26.33
CA TRP A 22 -0.47 -4.73 -25.13
C TRP A 22 -1.53 -5.75 -24.68
N GLU A 23 -2.81 -5.37 -24.66
CA GLU A 23 -3.87 -6.30 -24.25
C GLU A 23 -4.07 -7.43 -25.27
N LEU A 24 -3.87 -7.15 -26.56
CA LEU A 24 -3.84 -8.17 -27.61
C LEU A 24 -2.69 -9.16 -27.37
N PHE A 25 -1.51 -8.66 -27.01
CA PHE A 25 -0.37 -9.51 -26.65
C PHE A 25 -0.68 -10.40 -25.43
N ILE A 26 -1.14 -9.82 -24.32
CA ILE A 26 -1.46 -10.55 -23.08
C ILE A 26 -2.55 -11.59 -23.34
N ASN A 27 -3.61 -11.25 -24.09
CA ASN A 27 -4.67 -12.19 -24.45
C ASN A 27 -4.18 -13.42 -25.20
N ARG A 28 -3.11 -13.29 -25.97
CA ARG A 28 -2.61 -14.39 -26.78
C ARG A 28 -1.63 -15.26 -26.02
N GLU A 29 -0.62 -14.63 -25.43
CA GLU A 29 0.49 -15.35 -24.81
C GLU A 29 0.15 -15.77 -23.37
N PHE A 30 -0.62 -14.96 -22.65
CA PHE A 30 -0.98 -15.22 -21.25
C PHE A 30 -2.27 -16.04 -21.08
N ALA A 31 -3.13 -16.12 -22.10
CA ALA A 31 -4.29 -17.02 -22.07
C ALA A 31 -3.92 -18.50 -22.23
N GLN A 32 -2.66 -18.81 -22.56
CA GLN A 32 -2.15 -20.17 -22.55
C GLN A 32 -1.98 -20.64 -21.09
N PRO A 33 -2.21 -21.93 -20.78
CA PRO A 33 -2.01 -22.49 -19.43
C PRO A 33 -0.63 -22.22 -18.82
N ASN A 34 0.38 -21.94 -19.66
CA ASN A 34 1.77 -21.73 -19.28
C ASN A 34 2.24 -20.27 -19.40
N GLY A 35 1.34 -19.28 -19.38
CA GLY A 35 1.67 -17.85 -19.50
C GLY A 35 2.82 -17.38 -18.57
N PRO A 36 2.76 -17.68 -17.25
CA PRO A 36 3.84 -17.36 -16.32
C PRO A 36 5.19 -18.00 -16.70
N ALA A 37 5.19 -19.26 -17.12
CA ALA A 37 6.40 -19.99 -17.51
C ALA A 37 7.07 -19.37 -18.75
N PHE A 38 6.27 -18.98 -19.75
CA PHE A 38 6.77 -18.28 -20.94
C PHE A 38 7.47 -16.97 -20.57
N CYS A 39 6.84 -16.16 -19.73
CA CYS A 39 7.38 -14.88 -19.29
C CYS A 39 8.63 -15.03 -18.40
N PHE A 40 8.65 -16.04 -17.54
CA PHE A 40 9.81 -16.40 -16.73
C PHE A 40 11.00 -16.83 -17.60
N ASN A 41 10.78 -17.68 -18.60
CA ASN A 41 11.85 -18.14 -19.48
C ASN A 41 12.49 -16.99 -20.26
N ILE A 42 11.70 -16.02 -20.74
CA ILE A 42 12.23 -14.80 -21.37
C ILE A 42 13.13 -14.01 -20.39
N ALA A 43 12.71 -13.87 -19.13
CA ALA A 43 13.50 -13.17 -18.12
C ALA A 43 14.79 -13.93 -17.77
N LEU A 44 14.74 -15.27 -17.73
CA LEU A 44 15.88 -16.13 -17.48
C LEU A 44 16.90 -16.11 -18.62
N GLU A 45 16.44 -16.15 -19.86
CA GLU A 45 17.30 -15.97 -21.04
C GLU A 45 17.96 -14.59 -21.04
N ALA A 46 17.20 -13.53 -20.75
CA ALA A 46 17.74 -12.18 -20.63
C ALA A 46 18.78 -12.03 -19.51
N LEU A 47 18.64 -12.80 -18.42
CA LEU A 47 19.66 -12.88 -17.37
C LEU A 47 20.91 -13.60 -17.87
N ARG A 48 20.76 -14.74 -18.55
CA ARG A 48 21.90 -15.54 -19.06
C ARG A 48 22.70 -14.80 -20.15
N ASP A 49 22.01 -13.99 -20.95
CA ASP A 49 22.63 -13.14 -21.98
C ASP A 49 23.26 -11.86 -21.41
N SER A 50 22.94 -11.53 -20.15
CA SER A 50 23.47 -10.34 -19.49
C SER A 50 24.96 -10.52 -19.18
N GLN A 51 25.78 -9.57 -19.59
CA GLN A 51 27.19 -9.50 -19.19
C GLN A 51 27.38 -9.13 -17.71
N ASN A 52 26.33 -8.60 -17.07
CA ASN A 52 26.35 -8.31 -15.64
C ASN A 52 26.35 -9.62 -14.86
N GLY A 53 27.20 -9.72 -13.83
CA GLY A 53 27.27 -10.93 -13.02
C GLY A 53 26.03 -11.10 -12.14
N LEU A 54 25.83 -12.32 -11.62
CA LEU A 54 24.78 -12.67 -10.67
C LEU A 54 24.68 -11.69 -9.49
N ARG A 55 25.82 -11.18 -9.04
CA ARG A 55 25.93 -10.21 -7.96
C ARG A 55 25.19 -8.90 -8.26
N ASP A 56 25.36 -8.33 -9.45
CA ASP A 56 24.70 -7.08 -9.82
C ASP A 56 23.17 -7.25 -9.80
N LYS A 57 22.71 -8.46 -10.13
CA LYS A 57 21.29 -8.81 -10.12
C LYS A 57 20.71 -9.00 -8.73
N LEU A 58 21.51 -9.50 -7.79
CA LEU A 58 21.15 -9.53 -6.37
C LEU A 58 21.00 -8.10 -5.82
N GLU A 59 21.92 -7.18 -6.18
CA GLU A 59 21.85 -5.77 -5.79
C GLU A 59 20.62 -5.05 -6.41
N ASP A 60 20.32 -5.32 -7.69
CA ASP A 60 19.10 -4.85 -8.37
C ASP A 60 17.83 -5.38 -7.66
N CYS A 61 17.80 -6.68 -7.34
CA CYS A 61 16.68 -7.33 -6.67
C CYS A 61 16.43 -6.74 -5.28
N GLN A 62 17.49 -6.50 -4.50
CA GLN A 62 17.41 -5.85 -3.18
C GLN A 62 16.89 -4.41 -3.28
N THR A 63 17.36 -3.65 -4.27
CA THR A 63 16.90 -2.28 -4.51
C THR A 63 15.43 -2.27 -4.90
N LEU A 64 15.04 -3.19 -5.78
CA LEU A 64 13.67 -3.38 -6.21
C LEU A 64 12.78 -3.69 -5.00
N PHE A 65 13.16 -4.66 -4.18
CA PHE A 65 12.46 -5.07 -2.97
C PHE A 65 12.16 -3.87 -2.05
N ARG A 66 13.19 -3.15 -1.61
CA ARG A 66 13.06 -1.98 -0.72
C ARG A 66 12.15 -0.91 -1.32
N SER A 67 12.31 -0.65 -2.63
CA SER A 67 11.49 0.34 -3.32
C SER A 67 10.02 -0.07 -3.38
N THR A 68 9.73 -1.36 -3.54
CA THR A 68 8.35 -1.89 -3.56
C THR A 68 7.69 -1.72 -2.19
N CYS A 69 8.37 -2.07 -1.09
CA CYS A 69 7.87 -1.85 0.26
C CYS A 69 7.58 -0.37 0.53
N ALA A 70 8.50 0.51 0.13
CA ALA A 70 8.34 1.95 0.29
C ALA A 70 7.13 2.51 -0.50
N ILE A 71 6.93 2.03 -1.73
CA ILE A 71 5.78 2.40 -2.56
C ILE A 71 4.48 1.93 -1.91
N GLN A 72 4.38 0.67 -1.46
CA GLN A 72 3.18 0.16 -0.79
C GLN A 72 2.89 0.92 0.50
N CYS A 73 3.93 1.28 1.28
CA CYS A 73 3.77 2.09 2.48
C CYS A 73 3.23 3.50 2.17
N SER A 74 3.80 4.20 1.18
CA SER A 74 3.33 5.53 0.74
C SER A 74 1.90 5.47 0.21
N LEU A 75 1.64 4.53 -0.69
CA LEU A 75 0.31 4.27 -1.24
C LEU A 75 -0.69 4.03 -0.11
N THR A 76 -0.35 3.18 0.86
CA THR A 76 -1.28 2.83 1.94
C THR A 76 -1.64 4.07 2.74
N ARG A 77 -0.67 4.89 3.14
CA ARG A 77 -0.94 6.13 3.89
C ARG A 77 -1.88 7.06 3.13
N GLU A 78 -1.55 7.38 1.88
CA GLU A 78 -2.37 8.25 1.04
C GLU A 78 -3.77 7.65 0.81
N ALA A 79 -3.85 6.35 0.55
CA ALA A 79 -5.14 5.67 0.39
C ALA A 79 -5.98 5.72 1.66
N LEU A 80 -5.39 5.49 2.84
CA LEU A 80 -6.09 5.57 4.13
C LEU A 80 -6.72 6.96 4.30
N ASP A 81 -5.95 8.02 4.02
CA ASP A 81 -6.43 9.40 4.10
C ASP A 81 -7.61 9.63 3.12
N HIS A 82 -7.48 9.22 1.85
CA HIS A 82 -8.57 9.38 0.88
C HIS A 82 -9.80 8.50 1.15
N PHE A 83 -9.64 7.32 1.74
CA PHE A 83 -10.78 6.49 2.15
C PHE A 83 -11.55 7.15 3.30
N ALA A 84 -10.83 7.72 4.26
CA ALA A 84 -11.43 8.30 5.46
C ALA A 84 -12.00 9.70 5.22
N ASP A 85 -11.22 10.58 4.59
CA ASP A 85 -11.52 12.01 4.48
C ASP A 85 -12.28 12.32 3.19
N ASP A 86 -11.92 11.66 2.08
CA ASP A 86 -12.47 11.97 0.76
C ASP A 86 -13.61 11.04 0.30
N ASN A 87 -13.95 10.01 1.08
CA ASN A 87 -14.89 8.96 0.67
C ASN A 87 -14.52 8.35 -0.70
N PHE A 88 -13.23 8.07 -0.93
CA PHE A 88 -12.71 7.59 -2.21
C PHE A 88 -13.51 6.43 -2.80
N GLU A 89 -13.81 5.40 -2.01
CA GLU A 89 -14.57 4.23 -2.45
C GLU A 89 -15.89 4.62 -3.14
N LYS A 90 -16.66 5.51 -2.48
CA LYS A 90 -17.95 5.97 -2.99
C LYS A 90 -17.79 6.81 -4.25
N LYS A 91 -16.86 7.77 -4.25
CA LYS A 91 -16.60 8.63 -5.42
C LYS A 91 -16.15 7.81 -6.63
N TRP A 92 -15.26 6.85 -6.43
CA TRP A 92 -14.76 5.95 -7.48
C TRP A 92 -15.86 5.04 -8.05
N MET A 93 -16.74 4.52 -7.19
CA MET A 93 -17.87 3.70 -7.63
C MET A 93 -18.94 4.51 -8.39
N LEU A 94 -19.07 5.80 -8.09
CA LEU A 94 -19.97 6.72 -8.80
C LEU A 94 -19.40 7.21 -10.13
N ALA A 95 -18.08 7.18 -10.31
CA ALA A 95 -17.43 7.56 -11.57
C ALA A 95 -17.93 6.68 -12.73
N GLY A 96 -17.97 7.23 -13.94
CA GLY A 96 -18.30 6.46 -15.15
C GLY A 96 -17.13 5.55 -15.59
N PRO A 97 -17.39 4.50 -16.40
CA PRO A 97 -16.32 3.70 -17.00
C PRO A 97 -15.30 4.56 -17.76
N ASP A 98 -15.74 5.54 -18.56
CA ASP A 98 -14.86 6.42 -19.33
C ASP A 98 -13.94 7.28 -18.45
N GLU A 99 -14.44 7.74 -17.30
CA GLU A 99 -13.66 8.51 -16.34
C GLU A 99 -12.60 7.62 -15.67
N ARG A 100 -12.98 6.42 -15.24
CA ARG A 100 -12.04 5.44 -14.69
C ARG A 100 -10.99 5.05 -15.72
N ASP A 101 -11.40 4.77 -16.96
CA ASP A 101 -10.50 4.45 -18.07
C ASP A 101 -9.45 5.54 -18.26
N ARG A 102 -9.86 6.81 -18.27
CA ARG A 102 -8.94 7.94 -18.41
C ARG A 102 -7.86 7.94 -17.33
N HIS A 103 -8.24 7.74 -16.06
CA HIS A 103 -7.30 7.75 -14.94
C HIS A 103 -6.38 6.52 -14.94
N ILE A 104 -6.94 5.33 -15.20
CA ILE A 104 -6.19 4.07 -15.25
C ILE A 104 -5.18 4.09 -16.41
N LEU A 105 -5.61 4.49 -17.60
CA LEU A 105 -4.74 4.56 -18.77
C LEU A 105 -3.66 5.64 -18.61
N GLY A 106 -4.02 6.80 -18.03
CA GLY A 106 -3.07 7.85 -17.67
C GLY A 106 -2.00 7.34 -16.71
N ALA A 107 -2.40 6.60 -15.67
CA ALA A 107 -1.47 5.98 -14.72
C ALA A 107 -0.56 4.94 -15.39
N MET A 108 -1.11 4.03 -16.18
CA MET A 108 -0.31 3.05 -16.94
C MET A 108 0.74 3.71 -17.83
N THR A 109 0.33 4.75 -18.55
CA THR A 109 1.20 5.52 -19.44
C THR A 109 2.31 6.21 -18.66
N ALA A 110 1.96 6.91 -17.58
CA ALA A 110 2.89 7.62 -16.74
C ALA A 110 3.91 6.69 -16.07
N VAL A 111 3.51 5.49 -15.64
CA VAL A 111 4.39 4.52 -14.99
C VAL A 111 5.28 3.80 -16.02
N CYS A 112 4.69 3.28 -17.09
CA CYS A 112 5.40 2.42 -18.03
C CYS A 112 6.34 3.20 -18.96
N SER A 113 6.09 4.48 -19.20
CA SER A 113 7.02 5.33 -19.97
C SER A 113 8.30 5.72 -19.20
N LYS A 114 8.32 5.56 -17.86
CA LYS A 114 9.44 6.01 -17.02
C LYS A 114 10.59 5.05 -16.94
N ALA A 115 10.33 3.74 -17.03
CA ALA A 115 11.36 2.73 -16.93
C ALA A 115 11.03 1.51 -17.78
N ARG A 116 12.01 1.05 -18.55
CA ARG A 116 11.87 -0.13 -19.42
C ARG A 116 11.47 -1.39 -18.64
N ASN A 117 12.05 -1.62 -17.47
CA ASN A 117 11.69 -2.80 -16.66
C ASN A 117 10.24 -2.76 -16.17
N LEU A 118 9.68 -1.57 -15.87
CA LEU A 118 8.26 -1.41 -15.53
C LEU A 118 7.36 -1.63 -16.74
N HIS A 119 7.76 -1.14 -17.91
CA HIS A 119 7.08 -1.43 -19.17
C HIS A 119 7.05 -2.93 -19.47
N ASP A 120 8.21 -3.58 -19.42
CA ASP A 120 8.34 -5.02 -19.70
C ASP A 120 7.59 -5.85 -18.65
N ALA A 121 7.54 -5.39 -17.40
CA ALA A 121 6.80 -6.05 -16.33
C ALA A 121 5.28 -6.14 -16.56
N ARG A 122 4.70 -5.38 -17.51
CA ARG A 122 3.30 -5.56 -17.94
C ARG A 122 3.02 -6.98 -18.38
N SER A 123 4.01 -7.68 -18.96
CA SER A 123 3.83 -9.09 -19.34
C SER A 123 3.57 -9.98 -18.13
N TYR A 124 3.95 -9.57 -16.91
CA TYR A 124 3.72 -10.35 -15.70
C TYR A 124 2.39 -10.01 -15.01
N CYS A 125 1.67 -8.99 -15.46
CA CYS A 125 0.57 -8.40 -14.69
C CYS A 125 -0.78 -8.53 -15.41
N PRO A 126 -1.38 -9.72 -15.52
CA PRO A 126 -2.71 -9.89 -16.12
C PRO A 126 -3.84 -9.21 -15.31
N GLU A 127 -3.56 -8.69 -14.12
CA GLU A 127 -4.52 -7.99 -13.25
C GLU A 127 -4.81 -6.57 -13.73
N ILE A 128 -3.84 -5.91 -14.38
CA ILE A 128 -3.91 -4.50 -14.75
C ILE A 128 -4.46 -4.30 -16.17
N ARG A 129 -5.57 -4.95 -16.49
CA ARG A 129 -6.25 -4.79 -17.79
C ARG A 129 -7.21 -3.62 -17.72
N LEU A 130 -7.14 -2.71 -18.68
CA LEU A 130 -7.92 -1.47 -18.67
C LEU A 130 -9.42 -1.78 -18.56
N MET A 131 -9.93 -2.61 -19.47
CA MET A 131 -11.33 -3.03 -19.48
C MET A 131 -11.78 -3.70 -18.17
N SER A 132 -10.90 -4.46 -17.52
CA SER A 132 -11.23 -5.15 -16.26
C SER A 132 -11.33 -4.16 -15.09
N LEU A 133 -10.38 -3.22 -15.01
CA LEU A 133 -10.28 -2.26 -13.92
C LEU A 133 -11.36 -1.18 -13.98
N SER A 134 -11.80 -0.76 -15.17
CA SER A 134 -12.73 0.37 -15.35
C SER A 134 -14.20 -0.01 -15.41
N ARG A 135 -14.54 -1.26 -15.74
CA ARG A 135 -15.93 -1.66 -16.03
C ARG A 135 -16.90 -1.33 -14.89
N ASP A 136 -16.60 -1.82 -13.68
CA ASP A 136 -17.47 -1.66 -12.51
C ASP A 136 -16.78 -0.97 -11.32
N GLY A 137 -15.50 -0.62 -11.45
CA GLY A 137 -14.68 0.00 -10.40
C GLY A 137 -14.30 -0.94 -9.24
N LYS A 138 -15.00 -2.06 -9.04
CA LYS A 138 -14.77 -3.00 -7.94
C LYS A 138 -13.45 -3.73 -8.07
N VAL A 139 -13.07 -4.10 -9.30
CA VAL A 139 -11.79 -4.79 -9.55
C VAL A 139 -10.61 -3.90 -9.15
N PHE A 140 -10.66 -2.60 -9.50
CA PHE A 140 -9.65 -1.64 -9.07
C PHE A 140 -9.58 -1.52 -7.55
N LEU A 141 -10.73 -1.39 -6.87
CA LEU A 141 -10.76 -1.29 -5.40
C LEU A 141 -10.23 -2.58 -4.74
N ALA A 142 -10.58 -3.76 -5.25
CA ALA A 142 -10.04 -5.02 -4.75
C ALA A 142 -8.52 -5.06 -4.91
N LEU A 143 -7.99 -4.61 -6.05
CA LEU A 143 -6.55 -4.55 -6.30
C LEU A 143 -5.86 -3.56 -5.36
N LEU A 144 -6.44 -2.38 -5.13
CA LEU A 144 -5.96 -1.40 -4.15
C LEU A 144 -5.90 -2.01 -2.75
N LYS A 145 -6.97 -2.68 -2.31
CA LYS A 145 -7.02 -3.35 -1.00
C LYS A 145 -5.95 -4.45 -0.87
N CYS A 146 -5.58 -5.13 -1.96
CA CYS A 146 -4.50 -6.12 -1.95
C CYS A 146 -3.09 -5.52 -1.80
N VAL A 147 -2.85 -4.30 -2.32
CA VAL A 147 -1.53 -3.64 -2.22
C VAL A 147 -1.37 -2.81 -0.96
N MET A 148 -2.47 -2.47 -0.30
CA MET A 148 -2.46 -1.79 1.00
C MET A 148 -1.88 -2.68 2.09
N LEU A 149 -1.12 -2.07 3.01
CA LEU A 149 -0.53 -2.73 4.17
C LEU A 149 -1.53 -2.76 5.34
N GLU A 150 -1.40 -3.78 6.20
CA GLU A 150 -2.16 -3.86 7.46
C GLU A 150 -1.69 -2.83 8.49
N ASP A 151 -0.42 -2.42 8.41
CA ASP A 151 0.17 -1.36 9.20
C ASP A 151 1.10 -0.51 8.32
N ALA A 152 0.73 0.76 8.14
CA ALA A 152 1.51 1.73 7.37
C ALA A 152 2.36 2.65 8.27
N SER A 153 2.44 2.39 9.58
CA SER A 153 3.27 3.16 10.52
C SER A 153 4.76 3.00 10.20
N PHE A 154 5.15 1.87 9.61
CA PHE A 154 6.51 1.58 9.17
C PHE A 154 6.54 1.02 7.74
N ILE A 155 7.73 1.05 7.13
CA ILE A 155 7.98 0.38 5.85
C ILE A 155 8.13 -1.11 6.16
N PRO A 156 7.35 -2.00 5.52
CA PRO A 156 7.38 -3.41 5.84
C PRO A 156 8.69 -4.04 5.39
N THR A 157 9.08 -5.12 6.08
CA THR A 157 10.27 -5.90 5.76
C THR A 157 10.06 -6.81 4.56
N GLU A 158 8.81 -7.04 4.15
CA GLU A 158 8.43 -7.74 2.93
C GLU A 158 7.27 -7.02 2.22
N PRO A 159 7.25 -6.98 0.88
CA PRO A 159 6.12 -6.40 0.17
C PRO A 159 4.92 -7.34 0.22
N ASN A 160 3.72 -6.77 0.28
CA ASN A 160 2.49 -7.55 0.18
C ASN A 160 2.42 -8.23 -1.19
N SER A 161 2.28 -9.56 -1.17
CA SER A 161 2.06 -10.34 -2.39
C SER A 161 0.66 -10.09 -2.94
N ILE A 162 0.55 -9.91 -4.25
CA ILE A 162 -0.72 -9.72 -4.93
C ILE A 162 -1.20 -11.08 -5.42
N PRO A 163 -2.33 -11.63 -4.93
CA PRO A 163 -2.77 -12.98 -5.29
C PRO A 163 -2.98 -13.13 -6.79
N ASN A 164 -2.51 -14.23 -7.37
CA ASN A 164 -2.85 -14.65 -8.73
C ASN A 164 -2.60 -16.14 -8.87
N ALA A 165 -3.68 -16.91 -9.04
CA ALA A 165 -3.62 -18.37 -9.04
C ALA A 165 -2.60 -18.96 -10.03
N ALA A 166 -2.41 -18.36 -11.21
CA ALA A 166 -1.46 -18.85 -12.20
C ALA A 166 0.00 -18.59 -11.78
N TRP A 167 0.29 -17.38 -11.27
CA TRP A 167 1.61 -17.05 -10.73
C TRP A 167 1.91 -17.79 -9.44
N ASP A 168 0.94 -17.96 -8.55
CA ASP A 168 1.09 -18.66 -7.28
C ASP A 168 1.40 -20.14 -7.51
N ALA A 169 0.67 -20.79 -8.43
CA ALA A 169 0.94 -22.17 -8.83
C ALA A 169 2.33 -22.31 -9.48
N PHE A 170 2.67 -21.41 -10.41
CA PHE A 170 3.98 -21.41 -11.08
C PHE A 170 5.14 -21.19 -10.12
N ALA A 171 5.02 -20.20 -9.22
CA ALA A 171 6.03 -19.92 -8.21
C ALA A 171 6.18 -21.08 -7.22
N GLY A 172 5.08 -21.75 -6.85
CA GLY A 172 5.10 -22.96 -6.03
C GLY A 172 5.89 -24.10 -6.67
N ILE A 173 5.67 -24.35 -7.97
CA ILE A 173 6.43 -25.35 -8.73
C ILE A 173 7.91 -24.96 -8.80
N GLN A 174 8.22 -23.71 -9.18
CA GLN A 174 9.61 -23.30 -9.35
C GLN A 174 10.40 -23.30 -8.04
N LYS A 175 9.78 -22.93 -6.91
CA LYS A 175 10.44 -23.03 -5.60
C LYS A 175 10.85 -24.47 -5.24
N LEU A 176 10.16 -25.48 -5.77
CA LEU A 176 10.48 -26.90 -5.54
C LEU A 176 11.48 -27.45 -6.56
N SER A 177 11.49 -26.92 -7.79
CA SER A 177 12.32 -27.43 -8.89
C SER A 177 13.59 -26.64 -9.17
N SER A 178 13.71 -25.40 -8.68
CA SER A 178 14.88 -24.57 -8.98
C SER A 178 16.13 -25.07 -8.27
N GLU A 179 17.12 -25.48 -9.06
CA GLU A 179 18.39 -26.02 -8.59
C GLU A 179 19.50 -24.94 -8.47
N GLY A 180 19.27 -23.72 -8.96
CA GLY A 180 20.28 -22.67 -9.03
C GLY A 180 19.82 -21.25 -8.64
N ASP A 181 20.76 -20.43 -8.18
CA ASP A 181 20.50 -19.05 -7.74
C ASP A 181 19.95 -18.14 -8.85
N GLU A 182 20.32 -18.40 -10.11
CA GLU A 182 19.80 -17.64 -11.26
C GLU A 182 18.28 -17.71 -11.36
N GLU A 183 17.72 -18.92 -11.29
CA GLU A 183 16.27 -19.12 -11.39
C GLU A 183 15.54 -18.50 -10.20
N ARG A 184 16.10 -18.65 -8.98
CA ARG A 184 15.57 -18.04 -7.76
C ARG A 184 15.52 -16.51 -7.87
N ILE A 185 16.60 -15.89 -8.36
CA ILE A 185 16.68 -14.43 -8.56
C ILE A 185 15.72 -13.96 -9.64
N VAL A 186 15.59 -14.67 -10.76
CA VAL A 186 14.66 -14.32 -11.83
C VAL A 186 13.22 -14.40 -11.33
N LEU A 187 12.88 -15.45 -10.58
CA LEU A 187 11.54 -15.59 -10.00
C LEU A 187 11.24 -14.45 -9.02
N ALA A 188 12.16 -14.19 -8.09
CA ALA A 188 12.01 -13.11 -7.12
C ALA A 188 11.87 -11.74 -7.80
N THR A 189 12.76 -11.42 -8.75
CA THR A 189 12.72 -10.16 -9.50
C THR A 189 11.42 -10.01 -10.28
N THR A 190 10.94 -11.08 -10.91
CA THR A 190 9.68 -11.09 -11.68
C THR A 190 8.48 -10.78 -10.78
N LEU A 191 8.38 -11.46 -9.64
CA LEU A 191 7.29 -11.25 -8.68
C LEU A 191 7.36 -9.84 -8.06
N LEU A 192 8.55 -9.35 -7.73
CA LEU A 192 8.75 -8.00 -7.21
C LEU A 192 8.41 -6.92 -8.24
N LEU A 193 8.79 -7.09 -9.51
CA LEU A 193 8.44 -6.17 -10.60
C LEU A 193 6.93 -6.15 -10.82
N ARG A 194 6.28 -7.30 -10.77
CA ARG A 194 4.81 -7.41 -10.83
C ARG A 194 4.16 -6.61 -9.69
N THR A 195 4.55 -6.88 -8.44
CA THR A 195 4.00 -6.17 -7.28
C THR A 195 4.25 -4.67 -7.35
N LYS A 196 5.46 -4.26 -7.75
CA LYS A 196 5.82 -2.84 -7.90
C LYS A 196 5.00 -2.14 -8.97
N LEU A 197 4.87 -2.73 -10.15
CA LEU A 197 4.12 -2.14 -11.26
C LEU A 197 2.65 -1.95 -10.87
N ILE A 198 2.03 -2.97 -10.29
CA ILE A 198 0.64 -2.89 -9.86
C ILE A 198 0.46 -1.81 -8.78
N SER A 199 1.34 -1.79 -7.77
CA SER A 199 1.28 -0.78 -6.71
C SER A 199 1.41 0.65 -7.26
N LEU A 200 2.34 0.87 -8.21
CA LEU A 200 2.51 2.18 -8.87
C LEU A 200 1.28 2.57 -9.70
N ILE A 201 0.71 1.66 -10.50
CA ILE A 201 -0.48 1.97 -11.31
C ILE A 201 -1.66 2.32 -10.42
N VAL A 202 -1.89 1.57 -9.34
CA VAL A 202 -2.94 1.87 -8.37
C VAL A 202 -2.70 3.25 -7.74
N HIS A 203 -1.48 3.54 -7.31
CA HIS A 203 -1.10 4.82 -6.70
C HIS A 203 -1.36 6.00 -7.64
N PHE A 204 -0.85 5.91 -8.86
CA PHE A 204 -1.01 6.95 -9.88
C PHE A 204 -2.48 7.12 -10.28
N THR A 205 -3.26 6.05 -10.34
CA THR A 205 -4.69 6.13 -10.67
C THR A 205 -5.44 6.92 -9.60
N MET A 206 -5.22 6.59 -8.33
CA MET A 206 -5.83 7.29 -7.19
C MET A 206 -5.48 8.78 -7.18
N ARG A 207 -4.20 9.12 -7.29
CA ARG A 207 -3.76 10.52 -7.32
C ARG A 207 -4.29 11.28 -8.54
N SER A 208 -4.29 10.64 -9.70
CA SER A 208 -4.89 11.22 -10.91
C SER A 208 -6.38 11.49 -10.72
N PHE A 209 -7.12 10.59 -10.06
CA PHE A 209 -8.55 10.75 -9.76
C PHE A 209 -8.83 11.99 -8.91
N PHE A 210 -7.96 12.30 -7.96
CA PHE A 210 -8.05 13.52 -7.14
C PHE A 210 -7.39 14.75 -7.76
N GLY A 211 -6.86 14.66 -8.99
CA GLY A 211 -6.21 15.77 -9.67
C GLY A 211 -4.85 16.15 -9.06
N GLU A 212 -4.23 15.23 -8.33
CA GLU A 212 -2.94 15.45 -7.69
C GLU A 212 -1.77 15.16 -8.63
N GLU A 213 -0.61 15.70 -8.28
CA GLU A 213 0.62 15.40 -8.99
C GLU A 213 1.00 13.93 -8.88
N ALA A 214 1.44 13.36 -9.98
CA ALA A 214 1.94 11.99 -10.02
C ALA A 214 3.14 11.82 -9.07
N PRO A 215 3.24 10.71 -8.32
CA PRO A 215 4.40 10.41 -7.50
C PRO A 215 5.68 10.38 -8.35
N SER A 216 6.81 10.80 -7.77
CA SER A 216 8.10 10.67 -8.46
C SER A 216 8.53 9.20 -8.53
N ILE A 217 8.69 8.67 -9.75
CA ILE A 217 9.36 7.38 -9.95
C ILE A 217 10.86 7.63 -10.04
N ASN A 218 11.50 7.40 -8.93
CA ASN A 218 12.93 7.48 -8.76
C ASN A 218 13.61 6.28 -9.44
N VAL A 219 14.06 6.47 -10.68
CA VAL A 219 14.82 5.46 -11.42
C VAL A 219 16.31 5.74 -11.21
N GLN A 220 16.97 4.82 -10.51
CA GLN A 220 18.40 4.92 -10.25
C GLN A 220 19.18 4.75 -11.56
N LYS A 221 20.14 5.64 -11.78
CA LYS A 221 21.03 5.54 -12.92
C LYS A 221 21.95 4.34 -12.79
N LEU A 222 21.91 3.46 -13.79
CA LEU A 222 22.86 2.34 -13.87
C LEU A 222 24.25 2.86 -14.30
N ASP A 223 25.30 2.30 -13.70
CA ASP A 223 26.69 2.62 -14.04
C ASP A 223 27.02 2.22 -15.50
N HIS A 224 26.24 1.30 -16.08
CA HIS A 224 26.39 0.86 -17.46
C HIS A 224 25.36 1.52 -18.38
N LYS A 225 25.86 2.05 -19.52
CA LYS A 225 24.99 2.53 -20.58
C LYS A 225 24.25 1.36 -21.24
N PRO A 226 23.04 1.58 -21.78
CA PRO A 226 22.35 0.59 -22.59
C PRO A 226 23.30 0.06 -23.68
N GLN A 227 23.60 -1.24 -23.64
CA GLN A 227 24.49 -1.85 -24.61
C GLN A 227 23.84 -1.89 -26.00
N ARG A 228 24.66 -2.03 -27.05
CA ARG A 228 24.14 -2.28 -28.41
C ARG A 228 23.65 -3.72 -28.48
N ALA A 229 22.33 -3.92 -28.46
CA ALA A 229 21.75 -5.19 -28.87
C ALA A 229 21.85 -5.34 -30.40
N SER A 230 22.22 -6.54 -30.86
CA SER A 230 21.98 -6.96 -32.24
C SER A 230 20.49 -7.23 -32.45
N PRO A 231 19.98 -7.15 -33.69
CA PRO A 231 18.59 -7.50 -33.94
C PRO A 231 18.39 -8.96 -33.61
N ARG A 232 17.42 -9.21 -32.72
CA ARG A 232 16.93 -10.54 -32.41
C ARG A 232 16.47 -11.23 -33.70
N PRO A 233 16.91 -12.46 -34.02
CA PRO A 233 16.48 -13.19 -35.21
C PRO A 233 14.96 -13.25 -35.35
N GLU A 234 14.26 -13.36 -34.23
CA GLU A 234 12.80 -13.40 -34.14
C GLU A 234 12.17 -12.09 -34.63
N LEU A 235 12.81 -10.94 -34.35
CA LEU A 235 12.33 -9.65 -34.84
C LEU A 235 12.53 -9.52 -36.36
N ILE A 236 13.67 -10.02 -36.88
CA ILE A 236 13.95 -10.03 -38.33
C ILE A 236 12.92 -10.90 -39.06
N GLU A 237 12.57 -12.06 -38.52
CA GLU A 237 11.55 -12.95 -39.09
C GLU A 237 10.19 -12.27 -39.22
N VAL A 238 9.82 -11.42 -38.26
CA VAL A 238 8.48 -10.82 -38.18
C VAL A 238 8.32 -9.57 -39.04
N VAL A 239 9.33 -8.69 -39.06
CA VAL A 239 9.23 -7.39 -39.77
C VAL A 239 10.24 -7.22 -40.90
N GLY A 240 11.13 -8.18 -41.11
CA GLY A 240 12.24 -8.07 -42.03
C GLY A 240 13.42 -7.26 -41.46
N ALA A 241 14.62 -7.51 -42.00
CA ALA A 241 15.87 -6.95 -41.45
C ALA A 241 15.91 -5.41 -41.41
N LYS A 242 15.33 -4.74 -42.43
CA LYS A 242 15.31 -3.28 -42.52
C LYS A 242 14.44 -2.66 -41.42
N ALA A 243 13.22 -3.17 -41.23
CA ALA A 243 12.32 -2.66 -40.20
C ALA A 243 12.80 -3.03 -38.79
N ALA A 244 13.36 -4.23 -38.61
CA ALA A 244 13.98 -4.64 -37.35
C ALA A 244 15.11 -3.67 -36.95
N LYS A 245 15.97 -3.30 -37.90
CA LYS A 245 17.05 -2.33 -37.67
C LYS A 245 16.54 -0.93 -37.34
N ALA A 246 15.47 -0.48 -38.00
CA ALA A 246 14.84 0.81 -37.72
C ALA A 246 14.23 0.83 -36.30
N ARG A 247 13.48 -0.21 -35.94
CA ARG A 247 12.86 -0.37 -34.61
C ARG A 247 13.90 -0.39 -33.50
N MET A 248 14.99 -1.13 -33.65
CA MET A 248 16.06 -1.12 -32.64
C MET A 248 16.73 0.25 -32.48
N LYS A 249 16.88 1.01 -33.57
CA LYS A 249 17.43 2.37 -33.49
C LYS A 249 16.51 3.26 -32.65
N GLU A 250 15.21 3.11 -32.84
CA GLU A 250 14.18 3.80 -32.07
C GLU A 250 14.15 3.36 -30.61
N GLU A 251 14.11 2.06 -30.34
CA GLU A 251 14.18 1.48 -28.99
C GLU A 251 15.43 1.95 -28.24
N LYS A 252 16.57 2.01 -28.93
CA LYS A 252 17.81 2.55 -28.37
C LYS A 252 17.70 4.05 -28.07
N ALA A 253 17.06 4.84 -28.94
CA ALA A 253 16.86 6.25 -28.70
C ALA A 253 15.99 6.47 -27.46
N GLY A 254 14.84 5.80 -27.37
CA GLY A 254 13.97 5.84 -26.19
C GLY A 254 14.68 5.38 -24.91
N ALA A 255 15.48 4.30 -24.97
CA ALA A 255 16.27 3.85 -23.83
C ALA A 255 17.32 4.88 -23.38
N MET A 256 17.95 5.59 -24.32
CA MET A 256 18.90 6.65 -24.01
C MET A 256 18.21 7.89 -23.43
N ASP A 257 17.00 8.22 -23.87
CA ASP A 257 16.24 9.34 -23.32
C ASP A 257 15.77 9.04 -21.89
N MET A 258 15.22 7.84 -21.64
CA MET A 258 14.94 7.37 -20.27
C MET A 258 16.19 7.40 -19.38
N TYR A 259 17.35 6.93 -19.88
CA TYR A 259 18.61 6.95 -19.14
C TYR A 259 19.08 8.37 -18.77
N ARG A 260 18.71 9.40 -19.55
CA ARG A 260 19.04 10.81 -19.24
C ARG A 260 18.13 11.39 -18.16
N GLU A 261 16.90 10.92 -18.07
CA GLU A 261 15.95 11.30 -17.01
C GLU A 261 16.25 10.63 -15.67
N GLN A 262 17.04 9.54 -15.66
CA GLN A 262 17.46 8.86 -14.44
C GLN A 262 18.29 9.78 -13.53
N LEU A 263 18.00 9.70 -12.24
CA LEU A 263 18.66 10.49 -11.21
C LEU A 263 19.66 9.61 -10.46
N ASP A 264 20.77 10.20 -10.03
CA ASP A 264 21.54 9.61 -8.95
C ASP A 264 20.80 9.93 -7.64
N ILE A 265 20.50 8.90 -6.86
CA ILE A 265 19.68 8.99 -5.65
C ILE A 265 20.47 8.35 -4.52
N CYS A 266 20.33 8.91 -3.31
CA CYS A 266 20.89 8.28 -2.13
C CYS A 266 20.19 6.93 -1.88
N SER A 267 20.97 5.85 -1.80
CA SER A 267 20.46 4.50 -1.50
C SER A 267 20.02 4.32 -0.04
N TYR A 268 20.23 5.31 0.83
CA TYR A 268 19.75 5.28 2.20
C TYR A 268 18.23 5.46 2.23
N ALA A 269 17.53 4.46 2.77
CA ALA A 269 16.09 4.53 2.96
C ALA A 269 15.75 5.73 3.88
N GLY A 270 14.83 6.59 3.42
CA GLY A 270 14.48 7.86 4.06
C GLY A 270 15.27 9.08 3.56
N CYS A 271 16.33 8.91 2.76
CA CYS A 271 17.02 10.03 2.11
C CYS A 271 16.51 10.24 0.69
N ALA A 272 15.55 11.15 0.52
CA ALA A 272 15.04 11.55 -0.80
C ALA A 272 15.99 12.52 -1.56
N LYS A 273 17.25 12.67 -1.13
CA LYS A 273 18.19 13.59 -1.78
C LYS A 273 18.60 13.03 -3.13
N THR A 274 18.44 13.84 -4.17
CA THR A 274 18.92 13.60 -5.52
C THR A 274 20.18 14.40 -5.79
N ALA A 275 21.05 13.92 -6.67
CA ALA A 275 22.17 14.71 -7.18
C ALA A 275 21.62 15.68 -8.24
N SER A 276 20.96 16.74 -7.79
CA SER A 276 20.36 17.74 -8.70
C SER A 276 21.39 18.54 -9.50
N LYS A 277 22.69 18.44 -9.18
CA LYS A 277 23.78 19.12 -9.89
C LYS A 277 24.85 18.12 -10.37
N PRO A 278 25.36 18.24 -11.60
CA PRO A 278 26.42 17.37 -12.14
C PRO A 278 27.70 17.31 -11.28
N SER A 279 27.95 18.33 -10.47
CA SER A 279 29.10 18.42 -9.57
C SER A 279 28.95 17.64 -8.26
N VAL A 280 27.75 17.14 -7.97
CA VAL A 280 27.40 16.53 -6.69
C VAL A 280 27.28 15.03 -6.88
N ARG A 281 28.38 14.29 -6.72
CA ARG A 281 28.34 12.83 -6.73
C ARG A 281 28.03 12.32 -5.32
N PHE A 282 27.16 11.32 -5.21
CA PHE A 282 27.05 10.58 -3.95
C PHE A 282 28.34 9.78 -3.77
N SER A 283 29.05 10.12 -2.70
CA SER A 283 30.22 9.40 -2.23
C SER A 283 29.79 7.96 -1.86
N ARG A 284 30.53 6.90 -2.23
CA ARG A 284 30.21 5.50 -1.87
C ARG A 284 31.37 4.93 -0.96
N CYS A 285 31.22 3.92 -0.09
CA CYS A 285 32.31 3.46 0.87
C CYS A 285 33.64 3.10 0.19
N THR A 286 34.85 2.95 0.77
CA THR A 286 36.16 2.75 0.04
C THR A 286 36.34 1.61 -1.01
N ARG A 287 35.49 0.57 -1.07
CA ARG A 287 35.32 -0.28 -2.29
C ARG A 287 34.49 0.39 -3.42
N CYS A 288 33.98 1.57 -3.10
CA CYS A 288 33.02 2.47 -3.72
C CYS A 288 33.43 4.00 -3.48
N ALA A 289 34.59 4.27 -2.85
CA ALA A 289 35.27 5.49 -2.37
C ALA A 289 34.54 6.82 -1.98
N LYS A 290 34.69 7.14 -0.67
CA LYS A 290 34.30 8.31 0.16
C LYS A 290 32.87 8.27 0.71
N ILE A 291 32.67 8.58 1.99
CA ILE A 291 31.37 8.81 2.62
C ILE A 291 31.40 10.23 3.18
N GLU A 292 30.90 11.21 2.43
CA GLU A 292 31.01 12.62 2.86
C GLU A 292 29.78 13.11 3.64
N ARG A 293 28.60 12.51 3.42
CA ARG A 293 27.33 13.05 3.94
C ARG A 293 26.89 12.38 5.23
N GLU A 294 26.25 13.17 6.10
CA GLU A 294 25.72 12.73 7.39
C GLU A 294 24.73 11.56 7.29
N CYS A 295 23.81 11.59 6.33
CA CYS A 295 22.86 10.50 6.10
C CYS A 295 23.56 9.18 5.70
N GLN A 296 24.65 9.25 4.94
CA GLN A 296 25.44 8.08 4.57
C GLN A 296 26.30 7.58 5.74
N ARG A 297 26.76 8.47 6.62
CA ARG A 297 27.46 8.09 7.87
C ARG A 297 26.52 7.40 8.84
N ALA A 298 25.26 7.83 8.93
CA ALA A 298 24.23 7.19 9.75
C ALA A 298 23.91 5.79 9.22
N ASP A 299 23.68 5.66 7.91
CA ASP A 299 23.49 4.37 7.22
C ASP A 299 24.69 3.42 7.45
N TRP A 300 25.90 3.95 7.28
CA TRP A 300 27.14 3.19 7.47
C TRP A 300 27.27 2.59 8.86
N LYS A 301 26.96 3.34 9.92
CA LYS A 301 27.11 2.84 11.30
C LYS A 301 26.13 1.71 11.66
N GLY A 302 25.02 1.58 10.93
CA GLY A 302 24.00 0.55 11.16
C GLY A 302 23.98 -0.52 10.06
N PRO A 303 22.90 -0.59 9.25
CA PRO A 303 22.63 -1.72 8.36
C PRO A 303 23.68 -1.87 7.26
N HIS A 304 24.22 -0.76 6.74
CA HIS A 304 25.17 -0.83 5.63
C HIS A 304 26.48 -1.53 6.02
N LYS A 305 27.01 -1.33 7.23
CA LYS A 305 28.23 -2.06 7.68
C LYS A 305 27.94 -3.54 7.93
N ALA A 306 26.71 -3.91 8.30
CA ALA A 306 26.34 -5.31 8.48
C ALA A 306 26.39 -6.08 7.14
N ILE A 307 26.06 -5.41 6.03
CA ILE A 307 25.92 -6.02 4.70
C ILE A 307 27.13 -5.77 3.79
N CYS A 308 27.79 -4.63 3.92
CA CYS A 308 28.88 -4.21 3.04
C CYS A 308 30.11 -5.11 3.24
N GLY A 309 30.41 -5.92 2.22
CA GLY A 309 31.56 -6.82 2.20
C GLY A 309 31.23 -8.28 2.49
N ARG A 310 29.99 -8.60 2.87
CA ARG A 310 29.49 -9.98 2.85
C ARG A 310 29.26 -10.42 1.40
N ALA A 311 29.43 -11.71 1.13
CA ALA A 311 28.95 -12.28 -0.12
C ALA A 311 27.43 -12.11 -0.13
N LEU A 312 26.89 -11.49 -1.18
CA LEU A 312 25.46 -11.47 -1.40
C LEU A 312 25.09 -12.85 -1.94
N ASP A 313 24.28 -13.58 -1.20
CA ASP A 313 23.55 -14.74 -1.66
C ASP A 313 22.05 -14.39 -1.75
N PHE A 314 21.25 -15.29 -2.30
CA PHE A 314 19.81 -15.06 -2.45
C PHE A 314 19.11 -14.85 -1.10
N ASP A 315 19.49 -15.60 -0.08
CA ASP A 315 18.83 -15.56 1.23
C ASP A 315 19.08 -14.21 1.93
N SER A 316 20.27 -13.63 1.73
CA SER A 316 20.60 -12.29 2.22
C SER A 316 19.80 -11.16 1.58
N VAL A 317 19.17 -11.36 0.42
CA VAL A 317 18.35 -10.30 -0.22
C VAL A 317 17.15 -9.94 0.66
N SER A 318 16.52 -10.96 1.28
CA SER A 318 15.38 -10.77 2.18
C SER A 318 15.81 -10.24 3.55
N GLU A 319 16.87 -10.79 4.15
CA GLU A 319 17.36 -10.36 5.49
C GLU A 319 17.69 -8.87 5.53
N VAL A 320 18.20 -8.32 4.43
CA VAL A 320 18.63 -6.91 4.39
C VAL A 320 17.46 -5.94 4.25
N ALA A 321 16.27 -6.44 3.91
CA ALA A 321 15.03 -5.67 4.01
C ALA A 321 14.49 -5.60 5.45
N GLU A 322 14.93 -6.49 6.34
CA GLU A 322 14.47 -6.57 7.73
C GLU A 322 15.06 -5.51 8.65
N HIS A 323 15.98 -4.66 8.18
CA HIS A 323 16.50 -3.58 8.99
C HIS A 323 15.57 -2.37 8.89
N PRO A 324 14.67 -2.15 9.87
CA PRO A 324 13.82 -0.97 9.87
C PRO A 324 14.73 0.25 9.86
N THR A 325 14.52 1.12 8.87
CA THR A 325 14.94 2.51 9.00
C THR A 325 14.39 3.02 10.32
N HIS A 326 15.29 3.36 11.23
CA HIS A 326 14.98 3.98 12.51
C HIS A 326 14.19 5.28 12.29
N GLY A 327 12.87 5.16 12.12
CA GLY A 327 11.94 6.17 12.59
C GLY A 327 12.08 6.30 14.11
N PRO A 328 11.59 7.40 14.71
CA PRO A 328 11.65 7.60 16.15
C PRO A 328 11.19 6.32 16.86
N SER A 329 12.03 5.83 17.77
CA SER A 329 12.04 4.48 18.32
C SER A 329 10.86 4.13 19.23
N SER A 330 9.74 4.86 19.15
CA SER A 330 8.52 4.46 19.83
C SER A 330 7.98 3.24 19.10
N ARG A 331 8.09 2.08 19.73
CA ARG A 331 7.27 0.92 19.37
C ARG A 331 5.82 1.41 19.18
N PRO A 332 5.11 0.95 18.14
CA PRO A 332 3.71 1.32 17.96
C PRO A 332 2.96 1.06 19.27
N HIS A 333 2.15 2.03 19.69
CA HIS A 333 1.41 1.96 20.96
C HIS A 333 0.34 0.88 20.89
N ILE A 334 -0.25 0.70 19.71
CA ILE A 334 -1.23 -0.35 19.43
C ILE A 334 -0.49 -1.50 18.73
N GLY A 335 -0.62 -2.71 19.27
CA GLY A 335 0.05 -3.91 18.74
C GLY A 335 -0.43 -4.31 17.35
N LEU A 336 0.14 -5.39 16.78
CA LEU A 336 -0.38 -5.99 15.54
C LEU A 336 -1.69 -6.76 15.82
N PRO A 337 -2.57 -6.95 14.82
CA PRO A 337 -3.75 -7.80 14.98
C PRO A 337 -3.37 -9.22 15.41
N VAL A 338 -4.19 -9.84 16.27
CA VAL A 338 -3.98 -11.23 16.75
C VAL A 338 -5.20 -12.10 16.49
N ASN A 339 -5.04 -13.42 16.65
CA ASN A 339 -6.13 -14.41 16.54
C ASN A 339 -6.89 -14.38 15.20
N GLY A 340 -6.22 -13.98 14.11
CA GLY A 340 -6.82 -13.89 12.78
C GLY A 340 -7.76 -12.70 12.58
N PHE A 341 -7.84 -11.78 13.55
CA PHE A 341 -8.57 -10.52 13.37
C PHE A 341 -7.94 -9.71 12.24
N LYS A 342 -8.77 -9.20 11.33
CA LYS A 342 -8.36 -8.33 10.23
C LYS A 342 -8.94 -6.95 10.45
N ARG A 343 -8.08 -5.94 10.54
CA ARG A 343 -8.51 -4.54 10.64
C ARG A 343 -9.17 -4.10 9.33
N SER A 344 -10.27 -3.37 9.42
CA SER A 344 -10.77 -2.62 8.27
C SER A 344 -9.79 -1.49 7.92
N ILE A 345 -9.89 -0.95 6.71
CA ILE A 345 -9.10 0.23 6.29
C ILE A 345 -9.30 1.40 7.25
N LEU A 346 -10.52 1.67 7.69
CA LEU A 346 -10.80 2.77 8.60
C LEU A 346 -10.16 2.55 9.97
N LEU A 347 -10.12 1.29 10.44
CA LEU A 347 -9.42 0.96 11.68
C LEU A 347 -7.90 1.05 11.53
N VAL A 348 -7.33 0.69 10.37
CA VAL A 348 -5.90 0.91 10.08
C VAL A 348 -5.57 2.40 10.08
N HIS A 349 -6.44 3.25 9.49
CA HIS A 349 -6.30 4.70 9.54
C HIS A 349 -6.32 5.20 10.99
N GLN A 350 -7.31 4.79 11.78
CA GLN A 350 -7.44 5.13 13.20
C GLN A 350 -6.19 4.76 14.01
N VAL A 351 -5.69 3.53 13.85
CA VAL A 351 -4.46 3.04 14.51
C VAL A 351 -3.23 3.85 14.08
N THR A 352 -3.13 4.17 12.80
CA THR A 352 -2.02 4.99 12.26
C THR A 352 -2.02 6.39 12.88
N GLN A 353 -3.18 7.06 12.92
CA GLN A 353 -3.31 8.39 13.52
C GLN A 353 -2.98 8.41 15.02
N LEU A 354 -3.37 7.36 15.76
CA LEU A 354 -3.06 7.20 17.18
C LEU A 354 -1.58 6.90 17.44
N ASN A 355 -0.94 6.08 16.60
CA ASN A 355 0.50 5.85 16.68
C ASN A 355 1.33 7.10 16.38
N LEU A 356 0.85 7.96 15.46
CA LEU A 356 1.48 9.26 15.15
C LEU A 356 1.29 10.29 16.27
N ASN A 357 0.20 10.21 17.02
CA ASN A 357 -0.17 11.18 18.05
C ASN A 357 -0.56 10.48 19.36
N PRO A 358 0.42 9.99 20.15
CA PRO A 358 0.15 9.13 21.30
C PRO A 358 -0.50 9.83 22.49
N THR A 359 -0.67 11.16 22.43
CA THR A 359 -1.46 11.92 23.41
C THR A 359 -2.96 11.83 23.13
N VAL A 360 -3.37 11.53 21.89
CA VAL A 360 -4.79 11.40 21.51
C VAL A 360 -5.32 10.03 21.94
N ASP A 361 -6.51 10.03 22.54
CA ASP A 361 -7.17 8.81 23.01
C ASP A 361 -8.05 8.19 21.91
N TYR A 362 -8.71 9.01 21.10
CA TYR A 362 -9.48 8.54 19.95
C TYR A 362 -9.69 9.66 18.93
N TYR A 363 -9.79 9.32 17.65
CA TYR A 363 -10.31 10.23 16.62
C TYR A 363 -11.75 9.88 16.27
N LEU A 364 -12.61 10.88 16.11
CA LEU A 364 -14.04 10.72 15.84
C LEU A 364 -14.47 11.56 14.65
N TRP A 365 -15.31 11.01 13.77
CA TRP A 365 -15.97 11.81 12.74
C TRP A 365 -17.28 12.40 13.28
N ASN A 366 -17.45 13.70 13.07
CA ASN A 366 -18.68 14.40 13.41
C ASN A 366 -19.72 14.30 12.28
N VAL A 367 -20.90 14.90 12.46
CA VAL A 367 -22.00 14.92 11.47
C VAL A 367 -21.62 15.58 10.14
N ASP A 368 -20.64 16.49 10.16
CA ASP A 368 -20.12 17.19 8.98
C ASP A 368 -18.96 16.43 8.31
N ASN A 369 -18.67 15.21 8.77
CA ASN A 369 -17.54 14.37 8.35
C ASN A 369 -16.17 15.02 8.62
N GLU A 370 -16.08 15.89 9.62
CA GLU A 370 -14.82 16.45 10.12
C GLU A 370 -14.24 15.55 11.22
N LEU A 371 -12.92 15.34 11.15
CA LEU A 371 -12.18 14.58 12.16
C LEU A 371 -11.98 15.42 13.43
N LYS A 372 -12.36 14.86 14.59
CA LYS A 372 -12.22 15.45 15.92
C LYS A 372 -11.32 14.57 16.79
N THR A 373 -10.54 15.18 17.67
CA THR A 373 -9.69 14.47 18.62
C THR A 373 -10.35 14.40 20.00
N LEU A 374 -10.29 13.22 20.62
CA LEU A 374 -10.62 13.00 22.02
C LEU A 374 -9.34 12.82 22.82
N ASP A 375 -9.23 13.56 23.93
CA ASP A 375 -8.14 13.45 24.90
C ASP A 375 -8.74 13.62 26.31
N PHE A 376 -8.60 12.60 27.15
CA PHE A 376 -9.06 12.59 28.54
C PHE A 376 -8.10 13.32 29.50
N GLY A 377 -6.99 13.84 28.99
CA GLY A 377 -5.91 14.42 29.75
C GLY A 377 -4.99 13.34 30.35
N PRO A 378 -3.71 13.68 30.57
CA PRO A 378 -2.75 12.75 31.16
C PRO A 378 -3.17 12.37 32.59
N ASP A 379 -2.80 11.14 32.98
CA ASP A 379 -2.87 10.62 34.36
C ASP A 379 -4.28 10.51 34.96
N SER A 380 -5.35 10.64 34.17
CA SER A 380 -6.70 10.33 34.65
C SER A 380 -6.94 8.81 34.64
N TYR A 381 -7.62 8.29 35.67
CA TYR A 381 -8.01 6.86 35.67
C TYR A 381 -8.87 6.50 34.44
N PRO A 382 -9.80 7.37 33.97
CA PRO A 382 -10.51 7.14 32.74
C PRO A 382 -9.60 6.97 31.51
N HIS A 383 -8.58 7.82 31.39
CA HIS A 383 -7.60 7.75 30.31
C HIS A 383 -6.91 6.38 30.24
N PHE A 384 -6.37 5.89 31.37
CA PHE A 384 -5.66 4.60 31.40
C PHE A 384 -6.58 3.43 30.99
N LYS A 385 -7.79 3.37 31.57
CA LYS A 385 -8.73 2.27 31.31
C LYS A 385 -9.31 2.32 29.90
N PHE A 386 -9.61 3.50 29.38
CA PHE A 386 -10.07 3.62 27.99
C PHE A 386 -8.99 3.13 27.01
N ARG A 387 -7.72 3.51 27.21
CA ARG A 387 -6.61 3.06 26.36
C ARG A 387 -6.42 1.55 26.38
N GLU A 388 -6.46 0.92 27.56
CA GLU A 388 -6.35 -0.53 27.72
C GLU A 388 -7.42 -1.26 26.88
N ILE A 389 -8.67 -0.83 26.99
CA ILE A 389 -9.81 -1.43 26.26
C ILE A 389 -9.70 -1.13 24.76
N ARG A 390 -9.32 0.09 24.39
CA ARG A 390 -9.10 0.51 22.99
C ARG A 390 -8.01 -0.33 22.32
N GLU A 391 -6.86 -0.47 22.96
CA GLU A 391 -5.73 -1.25 22.44
C GLU A 391 -6.11 -2.73 22.30
N GLY A 392 -6.83 -3.27 23.27
CA GLY A 392 -7.40 -4.62 23.18
C GLY A 392 -8.33 -4.76 21.98
N ALA A 393 -9.33 -3.90 21.83
CA ALA A 393 -10.27 -3.92 20.71
C ALA A 393 -9.57 -3.80 19.35
N MET A 394 -8.62 -2.88 19.21
CA MET A 394 -7.85 -2.67 17.97
C MET A 394 -6.92 -3.83 17.63
N THR A 395 -6.58 -4.67 18.61
CA THR A 395 -5.68 -5.82 18.46
C THR A 395 -6.46 -7.12 18.23
N THR A 396 -7.57 -7.33 18.94
CA THR A 396 -8.32 -8.58 18.94
C THR A 396 -9.62 -8.53 18.14
N GLY A 397 -10.15 -7.34 17.88
CA GLY A 397 -11.49 -7.18 17.30
C GLY A 397 -12.63 -7.65 18.22
N ASP A 398 -12.37 -7.80 19.52
CA ASP A 398 -13.36 -8.28 20.49
C ASP A 398 -14.60 -7.37 20.52
N PRO A 399 -15.78 -7.85 20.07
CA PRO A 399 -16.99 -7.04 19.98
C PRO A 399 -17.37 -6.41 21.32
N LEU A 400 -17.12 -7.09 22.44
CA LEU A 400 -17.43 -6.58 23.77
C LEU A 400 -16.60 -5.33 24.09
N GLN A 401 -15.31 -5.35 23.77
CA GLN A 401 -14.43 -4.20 23.98
C GLN A 401 -14.80 -3.03 23.06
N VAL A 402 -15.20 -3.33 21.81
CA VAL A 402 -15.71 -2.30 20.89
C VAL A 402 -16.99 -1.66 21.45
N ALA A 403 -17.92 -2.46 21.97
CA ALA A 403 -19.14 -1.96 22.59
C ALA A 403 -18.83 -1.11 23.83
N VAL A 404 -17.84 -1.49 24.66
CA VAL A 404 -17.41 -0.68 25.79
C VAL A 404 -16.82 0.65 25.32
N ILE A 405 -16.02 0.68 24.25
CA ILE A 405 -15.52 1.93 23.66
C ILE A 405 -16.68 2.80 23.18
N ALA A 406 -17.58 2.24 22.37
CA ALA A 406 -18.73 2.94 21.82
C ALA A 406 -19.60 3.55 22.93
N HIS A 407 -19.94 2.76 23.95
CA HIS A 407 -20.71 3.18 25.11
C HIS A 407 -20.02 4.30 25.89
N SER A 408 -18.72 4.15 26.16
CA SER A 408 -17.92 5.16 26.87
C SER A 408 -17.88 6.50 26.13
N LEU A 409 -17.74 6.45 24.80
CA LEU A 409 -17.78 7.62 23.94
C LEU A 409 -19.17 8.26 23.94
N CYS A 410 -20.24 7.47 23.79
CA CYS A 410 -21.61 7.97 23.85
C CYS A 410 -21.86 8.70 25.17
N ILE A 411 -21.43 8.15 26.31
CA ILE A 411 -21.55 8.81 27.62
C ILE A 411 -20.81 10.14 27.63
N PHE A 412 -19.54 10.14 27.23
CA PHE A 412 -18.72 11.36 27.25
C PHE A 412 -19.34 12.49 26.40
N PHE A 413 -19.86 12.13 25.23
CA PHE A 413 -20.53 13.05 24.32
C PHE A 413 -22.03 13.15 24.59
N SER A 414 -22.60 12.62 25.68
CA SER A 414 -24.03 12.80 26.01
C SER A 414 -24.33 14.13 26.70
N SER A 415 -23.31 14.90 27.08
CA SER A 415 -23.53 16.24 27.63
C SER A 415 -23.78 17.24 26.49
N ASP A 416 -24.87 18.02 26.57
CA ASP A 416 -25.28 19.02 25.57
C ASP A 416 -24.10 19.91 25.13
N ARG A 417 -23.26 20.31 26.09
CA ARG A 417 -22.07 21.15 25.85
C ARG A 417 -21.04 20.53 24.90
N MET A 418 -20.89 19.20 24.93
CA MET A 418 -19.91 18.51 24.08
C MET A 418 -20.49 18.17 22.72
N GLN A 419 -21.78 17.83 22.63
CA GLN A 419 -22.46 17.61 21.35
C GLN A 419 -22.47 18.89 20.51
N ASP A 420 -22.95 20.00 21.07
CA ASP A 420 -23.04 21.28 20.36
C ASP A 420 -21.66 21.77 19.87
N LYS A 421 -20.61 21.48 20.63
CA LYS A 421 -19.25 21.94 20.31
C LYS A 421 -18.56 21.07 19.27
N MET A 422 -18.77 19.76 19.30
CA MET A 422 -18.01 18.79 18.49
C MET A 422 -18.79 18.26 17.29
N GLY A 423 -20.13 18.33 17.32
CA GLY A 423 -21.01 17.73 16.32
C GLY A 423 -20.97 16.20 16.33
N VAL A 424 -20.49 15.59 17.41
CA VAL A 424 -20.38 14.13 17.56
C VAL A 424 -21.64 13.64 18.28
N THR A 425 -22.35 12.70 17.67
CA THR A 425 -23.57 12.11 18.23
C THR A 425 -23.39 10.61 18.46
N PRO A 426 -24.23 9.98 19.29
CA PRO A 426 -24.25 8.53 19.46
C PRO A 426 -24.39 7.77 18.14
N GLU A 427 -25.18 8.29 17.20
CA GLU A 427 -25.33 7.73 15.85
C GLU A 427 -24.00 7.75 15.09
N THR A 428 -23.27 8.88 15.11
CA THR A 428 -21.98 8.98 14.41
C THR A 428 -20.93 8.08 15.05
N ILE A 429 -20.92 7.95 16.38
CA ILE A 429 -20.05 7.04 17.12
C ILE A 429 -20.34 5.59 16.72
N VAL A 430 -21.59 5.14 16.80
CA VAL A 430 -21.98 3.77 16.44
C VAL A 430 -21.66 3.48 14.97
N ALA A 431 -21.98 4.40 14.07
CA ALA A 431 -21.68 4.25 12.64
C ALA A 431 -20.17 4.17 12.38
N GLN A 432 -19.34 4.89 13.14
CA GLN A 432 -17.90 4.77 13.07
C GLN A 432 -17.41 3.39 13.54
N MET A 433 -17.88 2.90 14.71
CA MET A 433 -17.49 1.59 15.24
C MET A 433 -17.86 0.45 14.31
N VAL A 434 -19.07 0.49 13.73
CA VAL A 434 -19.54 -0.47 12.72
C VAL A 434 -18.59 -0.52 11.53
N ARG A 435 -18.19 0.64 11.00
CA ARG A 435 -17.30 0.72 9.84
C ARG A 435 -15.86 0.30 10.15
N GLU A 436 -15.37 0.65 11.32
CA GLU A 436 -14.00 0.32 11.76
C GLU A 436 -13.84 -1.17 12.09
N TYR A 437 -14.80 -1.76 12.78
CA TYR A 437 -14.69 -3.13 13.29
C TYR A 437 -15.47 -4.17 12.48
N GLY A 438 -16.27 -3.74 11.50
CA GLY A 438 -17.05 -4.64 10.65
C GLY A 438 -18.17 -5.37 11.42
N ILE A 439 -18.70 -4.74 12.46
CA ILE A 439 -19.80 -5.27 13.29
C ILE A 439 -21.12 -4.81 12.68
N GLU A 440 -22.12 -5.68 12.62
CA GLU A 440 -23.45 -5.32 12.13
C GLU A 440 -24.07 -4.19 12.98
N THR A 441 -24.78 -3.27 12.33
CA THR A 441 -25.26 -2.04 12.99
C THR A 441 -26.21 -2.34 14.15
N ASP A 442 -27.14 -3.27 13.96
CA ASP A 442 -28.10 -3.63 14.99
C ASP A 442 -27.45 -4.37 16.16
N ASP A 443 -26.43 -5.20 15.88
CA ASP A 443 -25.66 -5.89 16.92
C ASP A 443 -24.86 -4.88 17.76
N MET A 444 -24.25 -3.88 17.13
CA MET A 444 -23.54 -2.82 17.83
C MET A 444 -24.48 -2.01 18.73
N LYS A 445 -25.63 -1.57 18.20
CA LYS A 445 -26.63 -0.83 18.98
C LYS A 445 -27.15 -1.64 20.16
N LYS A 446 -27.42 -2.93 19.94
CA LYS A 446 -27.85 -3.85 20.98
C LYS A 446 -26.80 -4.00 22.08
N GLN A 447 -25.53 -4.21 21.73
CA GLN A 447 -24.45 -4.35 22.71
C GLN A 447 -24.24 -3.06 23.52
N VAL A 448 -24.31 -1.88 22.88
CA VAL A 448 -24.25 -0.59 23.58
C VAL A 448 -25.43 -0.43 24.55
N LEU A 449 -26.64 -0.84 24.16
CA LEU A 449 -27.80 -0.83 25.06
C LEU A 449 -27.62 -1.80 26.23
N GLU A 450 -27.15 -3.03 25.99
CA GLU A 450 -26.90 -4.01 27.05
C GLU A 450 -25.87 -3.50 28.08
N MET A 451 -24.82 -2.81 27.62
CA MET A 451 -23.84 -2.14 28.49
C MET A 451 -24.49 -1.05 29.34
N GLN A 452 -25.35 -0.24 28.73
CA GLN A 452 -26.09 0.81 29.43
C GLN A 452 -27.03 0.24 30.49
N MET A 453 -27.79 -0.80 30.15
CA MET A 453 -28.69 -1.48 31.10
C MET A 453 -27.92 -2.13 32.26
N ALA A 454 -26.78 -2.78 31.99
CA ALA A 454 -25.93 -3.35 33.02
C ALA A 454 -25.39 -2.28 33.98
N GLN A 455 -25.01 -1.11 33.44
CA GLN A 455 -24.57 0.04 34.22
C GLN A 455 -25.66 0.61 35.12
N ASP A 456 -26.91 0.62 34.66
CA ASP A 456 -28.05 1.11 35.42
C ASP A 456 -28.47 0.13 36.53
N TYR A 457 -28.36 -1.18 36.28
CA TYR A 457 -28.70 -2.22 37.26
C TYR A 457 -27.67 -2.35 38.39
N ASP A 458 -26.38 -2.14 38.09
CA ASP A 458 -25.31 -2.18 39.08
C ASP A 458 -24.43 -0.91 39.03
N PRO A 459 -24.80 0.13 39.80
CA PRO A 459 -24.05 1.38 39.87
C PRO A 459 -22.62 1.22 40.39
N LEU A 460 -22.29 0.10 41.05
CA LEU A 460 -20.95 -0.20 41.56
C LEU A 460 -20.06 -0.88 40.50
N HIS A 461 -20.66 -1.50 39.47
CA HIS A 461 -19.99 -2.06 38.30
C HIS A 461 -19.96 -1.10 37.10
N ARG A 462 -20.17 0.20 37.33
CA ARG A 462 -20.00 1.22 36.28
C ARG A 462 -18.64 1.05 35.60
N PRO A 463 -18.57 1.06 34.26
CA PRO A 463 -17.30 1.28 33.59
C PRO A 463 -16.68 2.52 34.23
N PRO A 464 -15.45 2.41 34.77
CA PRO A 464 -14.92 3.37 35.73
C PRO A 464 -14.74 4.81 35.20
N LEU A 465 -15.07 5.04 33.93
CA LEU A 465 -14.74 6.22 33.18
C LEU A 465 -15.59 7.43 33.58
N PHE A 466 -16.86 7.24 34.00
CA PHE A 466 -17.76 8.36 34.31
C PHE A 466 -18.71 8.08 35.49
N TRP A 467 -18.62 8.90 36.54
CA TRP A 467 -19.55 8.89 37.68
C TRP A 467 -20.50 10.09 37.59
N GLY A 468 -21.81 9.86 37.62
CA GLY A 468 -22.76 10.84 38.20
C GLY A 468 -23.76 11.54 37.28
N ALA A 469 -23.89 11.20 35.99
CA ALA A 469 -24.95 11.73 35.14
C ALA A 469 -25.98 10.63 34.78
N PRO A 470 -27.30 10.90 34.81
CA PRO A 470 -28.28 10.05 34.14
C PRO A 470 -28.00 10.07 32.64
N LEU A 471 -27.98 8.89 32.03
CA LEU A 471 -27.52 8.69 30.66
C LEU A 471 -28.72 8.55 29.72
N PRO A 472 -28.66 9.13 28.51
CA PRO A 472 -29.61 8.80 27.48
C PRO A 472 -29.39 7.36 26.98
N VAL A 473 -30.43 6.74 26.43
CA VAL A 473 -30.47 5.31 26.09
C VAL A 473 -30.91 5.09 24.65
N TRP A 474 -30.39 4.04 24.03
CA TRP A 474 -30.97 3.50 22.81
C TRP A 474 -32.31 2.83 23.14
N GLU A 475 -33.38 3.24 22.46
CA GLU A 475 -34.67 2.56 22.50
C GLU A 475 -34.92 1.88 21.17
N ASN A 476 -35.40 0.63 21.19
CA ASN A 476 -35.88 -0.06 20.01
C ASN A 476 -37.41 -0.06 20.02
N ASP A 477 -38.00 0.87 19.28
CA ASP A 477 -39.45 0.97 19.11
C ASP A 477 -39.84 0.32 17.78
N ASN A 478 -40.43 -0.88 17.85
CA ASN A 478 -40.91 -1.65 16.70
C ASN A 478 -39.85 -1.92 15.62
N GLY A 479 -38.61 -2.22 16.02
CA GLY A 479 -37.50 -2.47 15.10
C GLY A 479 -36.76 -1.21 14.66
N VAL A 480 -37.16 -0.02 15.14
CA VAL A 480 -36.49 1.25 14.85
C VAL A 480 -35.73 1.71 16.09
N TRP A 481 -34.40 1.71 15.98
CA TRP A 481 -33.52 2.22 17.03
C TRP A 481 -33.46 3.74 17.03
N LYS A 482 -33.71 4.37 18.19
CA LYS A 482 -33.58 5.81 18.40
C LYS A 482 -32.80 6.10 19.68
N TRP A 483 -31.97 7.14 19.68
CA TRP A 483 -31.36 7.65 20.89
C TRP A 483 -32.39 8.52 21.63
N SER A 484 -32.74 8.13 22.84
CA SER A 484 -33.76 8.77 23.67
C SER A 484 -33.07 9.64 24.73
N GLU A 485 -33.38 10.93 24.73
CA GLU A 485 -33.04 11.85 25.83
C GLU A 485 -33.85 11.57 27.09
N THR A 486 -34.88 10.71 27.00
CA THR A 486 -35.78 10.39 28.09
C THR A 486 -35.00 9.61 29.15
N ARG A 487 -34.71 10.28 30.26
CA ARG A 487 -34.02 9.67 31.40
C ARG A 487 -34.87 8.50 31.91
N VAL A 488 -34.32 7.29 31.86
CA VAL A 488 -34.95 6.15 32.54
C VAL A 488 -34.77 6.35 34.03
N THR A 489 -35.78 6.90 34.70
CA THR A 489 -35.89 6.82 36.15
C THR A 489 -36.32 5.40 36.50
N PHE A 490 -35.36 4.52 36.80
CA PHE A 490 -35.69 3.27 37.46
C PHE A 490 -36.23 3.60 38.85
N ASN A 491 -37.51 3.31 39.08
CA ASN A 491 -38.04 3.23 40.42
C ASN A 491 -37.30 2.08 41.12
N SER A 492 -36.29 2.42 41.91
CA SER A 492 -35.60 1.47 42.77
C SER A 492 -36.64 0.78 43.66
N PRO A 493 -36.63 -0.56 43.78
CA PRO A 493 -37.45 -1.25 44.77
C PRO A 493 -37.08 -0.85 46.20
#